data_AF-A0A496V7L9-F1
#
_entry.id   AF-A0A496V7L9-F1
#
_cell.length_a   1.000
_cell.length_b   1.000
_cell.length_c   1.000
_cell.angle_alpha   90.00
_cell.angle_beta   90.00
_cell.angle_gamma   90.00
#
_symmetry.space_group_name_H-M   'P 1'
#
loop_
_entity.id
_entity.type
_entity.pdbx_description
1 polymer ?
#
loop_
_entity_poly.entity_id
_entity_poly.type
_entity_poly.pdbx_seq_one_letter_code
_entity_poly.pdbx_strand_id
1 'polypeptide(L)'
;MNRVRKRTATSLLVSSMSLALSLSAATTASSHQAEAMTTVSPVFSANSRPDEAQFIKVKRTSEDNSLRVIFQHYLDRNGYGVTLPKETVVISPDKIDTNPLFFFELLKQKWSQLAMLRKPVQASTVIELVLPRRAAKDFGKLPVLFMETDIDNDGIGKSDLAWFPYQREITEVRRDNTLVDSKGLKAHFTFSDKFESLTAQLSLLGVTATETSGKGAASLGETTFSGTFDADLMPTQMSLKVPTFKFSIHKRHDDGELNLQDLAFNVDVAKTSNGLKLVEVDAQVKHVYFRDKDSKFRLENLVVKNDFDEQGDVINLTVHAKIGKLRPPKALTSGNDEFASYVGQIALRRLDAEALLALQTTAHKLSKQKYHPRLEEKMNEKFIEVVPQLLAKSPEIVLTDTLETSKGNAQGSLSVSIDGAKVTSLENPFALIPALHARASISIDKTLLEQALAMLEKESPSEARDIRGQIKMFVAMKLLVETDNSYKSAAEFKKGQLIVNGQVIPLEAFF
;
A
#
# COMPACT_ATOMS: atom_id res chain seq x y z
N MET A 1 -4.41 27.08 -3.75
CA MET A 1 -4.37 25.95 -4.71
C MET A 1 -3.09 25.10 -4.65
N ASN A 2 -1.97 25.57 -4.07
CA ASN A 2 -0.68 24.83 -4.05
C ASN A 2 -0.52 23.72 -2.99
N ARG A 3 -1.37 23.63 -1.95
CA ARG A 3 -1.29 22.55 -0.95
C ARG A 3 -2.01 21.26 -1.35
N VAL A 4 -3.02 21.34 -2.22
CA VAL A 4 -3.81 20.17 -2.66
C VAL A 4 -3.04 19.35 -3.71
N ARG A 5 -2.24 19.98 -4.57
CA ARG A 5 -1.44 19.32 -5.62
C ARG A 5 -0.23 18.56 -5.10
N LYS A 6 0.44 19.08 -4.06
CA LYS A 6 1.53 18.35 -3.36
C LYS A 6 1.02 17.09 -2.65
N ARG A 7 -0.26 17.00 -2.31
CA ARG A 7 -0.86 15.80 -1.68
C ARG A 7 -1.20 14.70 -2.69
N THR A 8 -1.45 15.01 -3.96
CA THR A 8 -1.97 14.03 -4.95
C THR A 8 -0.88 13.08 -5.48
N ALA A 9 0.34 13.58 -5.74
CA ALA A 9 1.45 12.73 -6.18
C ALA A 9 1.99 11.83 -5.05
N THR A 10 2.05 12.37 -3.82
CA THR A 10 2.38 11.59 -2.62
C THR A 10 1.26 10.61 -2.27
N SER A 11 0.00 10.96 -2.47
CA SER A 11 -1.16 10.08 -2.26
C SER A 11 -1.20 8.90 -3.23
N LEU A 12 -0.76 9.04 -4.48
CA LEU A 12 -0.76 7.91 -5.42
C LEU A 12 0.31 6.87 -5.08
N LEU A 13 1.52 7.32 -4.71
CA LEU A 13 2.61 6.46 -4.23
C LEU A 13 2.28 5.84 -2.86
N VAL A 14 1.68 6.64 -1.95
CA VAL A 14 1.23 6.17 -0.64
C VAL A 14 0.03 5.25 -0.78
N SER A 15 -0.93 5.43 -1.70
CA SER A 15 -2.06 4.52 -1.86
C SER A 15 -1.67 3.19 -2.52
N SER A 16 -0.71 3.16 -3.46
CA SER A 16 -0.17 1.90 -3.98
C SER A 16 0.68 1.17 -2.95
N MET A 17 1.47 1.88 -2.14
CA MET A 17 2.18 1.29 -1.00
C MET A 17 1.25 0.91 0.13
N SER A 18 0.15 1.65 0.36
CA SER A 18 -0.89 1.33 1.34
C SER A 18 -1.75 0.17 0.86
N LEU A 19 -1.90 -0.11 -0.44
CA LEU A 19 -2.54 -1.35 -0.89
C LEU A 19 -1.65 -2.56 -0.58
N ALA A 20 -0.36 -2.50 -0.91
CA ALA A 20 0.62 -3.54 -0.56
C ALA A 20 0.79 -3.70 0.96
N LEU A 21 0.82 -2.58 1.69
CA LEU A 21 0.91 -2.55 3.14
C LEU A 21 -0.44 -2.85 3.80
N SER A 22 -1.61 -2.62 3.22
CA SER A 22 -2.89 -3.04 3.85
C SER A 22 -3.12 -4.53 3.66
N LEU A 23 -2.58 -5.11 2.58
CA LEU A 23 -2.49 -6.55 2.38
C LEU A 23 -1.44 -7.21 3.31
N SER A 24 -0.41 -6.48 3.78
CA SER A 24 0.59 -6.98 4.75
C SER A 24 0.38 -6.54 6.21
N ALA A 25 -0.34 -5.45 6.47
CA ALA A 25 -0.50 -4.80 7.78
C ALA A 25 -1.72 -5.29 8.56
N ALA A 26 -2.33 -6.41 8.14
CA ALA A 26 -3.11 -7.23 9.05
C ALA A 26 -2.25 -7.83 10.20
N THR A 27 -0.94 -7.55 10.25
CA THR A 27 0.00 -8.20 11.18
C THR A 27 1.01 -7.30 11.92
N THR A 28 0.97 -5.96 11.80
CA THR A 28 1.88 -5.11 12.59
C THR A 28 1.26 -3.76 12.97
N ALA A 29 0.79 -3.64 14.21
CA ALA A 29 0.46 -2.37 14.84
C ALA A 29 1.11 -2.28 16.22
N SER A 30 2.07 -1.36 16.41
CA SER A 30 2.36 -0.82 17.74
C SER A 30 2.81 0.66 17.70
N SER A 31 2.15 1.42 18.57
CA SER A 31 2.61 2.53 19.41
C SER A 31 3.27 3.78 18.77
N HIS A 32 2.51 4.87 18.79
CA HIS A 32 2.85 6.20 19.35
C HIS A 32 1.50 6.94 19.51
N GLN A 33 1.12 7.62 20.60
CA GLN A 33 1.82 8.37 21.64
C GLN A 33 0.95 8.37 22.92
N ALA A 34 1.61 8.31 24.08
CA ALA A 34 1.05 8.68 25.38
C ALA A 34 1.53 10.09 25.73
N GLU A 35 0.62 10.96 26.17
CA GLU A 35 0.93 12.10 27.03
C GLU A 35 -0.03 12.11 28.21
N ALA A 36 0.51 12.59 29.33
CA ALA A 36 0.09 12.36 30.70
C ALA A 36 -1.28 12.96 31.08
N MET A 37 -2.00 12.28 31.98
CA MET A 37 -2.60 12.96 33.13
C MET A 37 -2.89 12.00 34.30
N THR A 38 -2.33 12.42 35.44
CA THR A 38 -2.52 12.10 36.87
C THR A 38 -3.75 11.30 37.31
N THR A 39 -3.45 10.38 38.23
CA THR A 39 -4.31 9.61 39.15
C THR A 39 -5.21 10.47 40.05
N VAL A 40 -6.50 10.14 40.17
CA VAL A 40 -7.29 10.06 41.43
C VAL A 40 -8.47 9.09 41.22
N SER A 41 -8.66 8.11 42.12
CA SER A 41 -9.80 7.16 42.15
C SER A 41 -10.97 7.67 43.04
N PRO A 42 -12.04 6.90 43.32
CA PRO A 42 -13.39 7.21 42.89
C PRO A 42 -14.34 7.65 44.03
N VAL A 43 -15.41 8.38 43.71
CA VAL A 43 -16.57 8.53 44.60
C VAL A 43 -17.85 8.47 43.77
N PHE A 44 -18.76 7.59 44.20
CA PHE A 44 -20.14 7.50 43.75
C PHE A 44 -20.92 8.77 44.08
N SER A 45 -21.72 9.29 43.14
CA SER A 45 -23.03 9.86 43.47
C SER A 45 -23.94 9.92 42.25
N ALA A 46 -25.20 9.59 42.50
CA ALA A 46 -26.31 9.52 41.57
C ALA A 46 -26.92 10.91 41.28
N ASN A 47 -27.79 10.92 40.27
CA ASN A 47 -28.79 11.94 39.89
C ASN A 47 -28.35 13.00 38.87
N SER A 48 -28.69 12.74 37.61
CA SER A 48 -29.51 13.68 36.82
C SER A 48 -30.08 12.98 35.56
N ARG A 49 -31.40 13.04 35.42
CA ARG A 49 -32.15 12.96 34.16
C ARG A 49 -32.67 14.39 33.89
N PRO A 50 -33.22 14.69 32.72
CA PRO A 50 -32.82 14.33 31.35
C PRO A 50 -32.72 15.62 30.49
N ASP A 51 -31.93 15.68 29.42
CA ASP A 51 -32.38 16.45 28.25
C ASP A 51 -31.57 16.24 26.97
N GLU A 52 -32.29 16.48 25.88
CA GLU A 52 -31.85 16.73 24.51
C GLU A 52 -31.35 15.56 23.66
N ALA A 53 -32.30 15.09 22.85
CA ALA A 53 -32.12 14.40 21.60
C ALA A 53 -30.95 14.99 20.77
N GLN A 54 -29.84 14.27 20.77
CA GLN A 54 -28.84 14.38 19.70
C GLN A 54 -29.48 13.85 18.43
N PHE A 55 -30.05 14.76 17.64
CA PHE A 55 -30.29 14.53 16.23
C PHE A 55 -28.95 14.14 15.60
N ILE A 56 -28.80 12.85 15.31
CA ILE A 56 -27.88 12.37 14.29
C ILE A 56 -28.26 13.17 13.03
N LYS A 57 -27.43 14.15 12.67
CA LYS A 57 -27.44 14.74 11.33
C LYS A 57 -27.15 13.58 10.38
N VAL A 58 -28.18 12.90 9.93
CA VAL A 58 -28.14 12.04 8.75
C VAL A 58 -27.72 12.97 7.62
N LYS A 59 -26.42 12.94 7.32
CA LYS A 59 -25.84 13.65 6.20
C LYS A 59 -26.53 13.02 4.99
N ARG A 60 -27.55 13.70 4.44
CA ARG A 60 -28.09 13.36 3.13
C ARG A 60 -26.91 13.49 2.17
N THR A 61 -26.18 12.41 1.94
CA THR A 61 -25.30 12.26 0.79
C THR A 61 -26.22 12.38 -0.40
N SER A 62 -26.34 13.60 -0.92
CA SER A 62 -27.19 13.92 -2.05
C SER A 62 -26.81 12.99 -3.20
N GLU A 63 -27.80 12.32 -3.79
CA GLU A 63 -27.65 11.49 -5.00
C GLU A 63 -26.85 12.20 -6.12
N ASP A 64 -26.81 13.53 -6.10
CA ASP A 64 -26.00 14.39 -6.97
C ASP A 64 -24.49 14.06 -7.00
N ASN A 65 -23.95 13.37 -5.99
CA ASN A 65 -22.53 13.03 -5.89
C ASN A 65 -22.21 11.55 -6.22
N SER A 66 -23.21 10.73 -6.53
CA SER A 66 -23.01 9.30 -6.77
C SER A 66 -22.78 8.99 -8.25
N LEU A 67 -21.91 8.03 -8.54
CA LEU A 67 -21.77 7.45 -9.87
C LEU A 67 -22.98 6.56 -10.14
N ARG A 68 -23.60 6.67 -11.32
CA ARG A 68 -24.65 5.75 -11.74
C ARG A 68 -24.15 4.89 -12.89
N VAL A 69 -24.40 3.59 -12.81
CA VAL A 69 -24.07 2.62 -13.86
C VAL A 69 -25.36 2.02 -14.37
N ILE A 70 -25.64 2.20 -15.65
CA ILE A 70 -26.85 1.67 -16.29
C ILE A 70 -26.46 0.46 -17.14
N PHE A 71 -27.13 -0.66 -16.92
CA PHE A 71 -26.97 -1.89 -17.70
C PHE A 71 -28.20 -2.10 -18.58
N GLN A 72 -27.96 -2.46 -19.83
CA GLN A 72 -28.98 -2.85 -20.80
C GLN A 72 -28.53 -4.13 -21.50
N HIS A 73 -29.19 -5.24 -21.19
CA HIS A 73 -28.89 -6.55 -21.78
C HIS A 73 -29.77 -6.83 -23.00
N TYR A 74 -29.18 -7.45 -24.02
CA TYR A 74 -29.82 -7.97 -25.22
C TYR A 74 -29.44 -9.44 -25.33
N LEU A 75 -30.41 -10.33 -25.19
CA LEU A 75 -30.20 -11.79 -25.26
C LEU A 75 -30.43 -12.27 -26.68
N ASP A 76 -29.57 -13.15 -27.19
CA ASP A 76 -29.87 -13.96 -28.37
C ASP A 76 -30.47 -15.30 -27.93
N ARG A 77 -31.74 -15.53 -28.28
CA ARG A 77 -32.41 -16.82 -28.06
C ARG A 77 -32.88 -17.38 -29.39
N ASN A 78 -32.12 -18.32 -29.93
CA ASN A 78 -32.44 -19.01 -31.19
C ASN A 78 -32.64 -18.03 -32.36
N GLY A 79 -31.86 -16.95 -32.43
CA GLY A 79 -31.98 -15.91 -33.46
C GLY A 79 -33.04 -14.84 -33.19
N TYR A 80 -33.73 -14.89 -32.04
CA TYR A 80 -34.63 -13.83 -31.59
C TYR A 80 -33.97 -13.00 -30.49
N GLY A 81 -33.75 -11.71 -30.79
CA GLY A 81 -33.23 -10.74 -29.82
C GLY A 81 -34.28 -10.38 -28.76
N VAL A 82 -33.97 -10.59 -27.48
CA VAL A 82 -34.80 -10.17 -26.34
C VAL A 82 -34.09 -9.10 -25.53
N THR A 83 -34.69 -7.92 -25.45
CA THR A 83 -34.18 -6.80 -24.64
C THR A 83 -34.70 -6.91 -23.20
N LEU A 84 -33.80 -7.04 -22.22
CA LEU A 84 -34.18 -7.03 -20.81
C LEU A 84 -34.46 -5.59 -20.31
N PRO A 85 -35.17 -5.39 -19.19
CA PRO A 85 -35.33 -4.05 -18.61
C PRO A 85 -33.97 -3.40 -18.27
N LYS A 86 -33.90 -2.07 -18.37
CA LYS A 86 -32.73 -1.31 -17.93
C LYS A 86 -32.56 -1.42 -16.41
N GLU A 87 -31.34 -1.65 -15.97
CA GLU A 87 -31.00 -1.69 -14.55
C GLU A 87 -30.05 -0.54 -14.23
N THR A 88 -30.37 0.25 -13.19
CA THR A 88 -29.51 1.35 -12.74
C THR A 88 -28.96 1.03 -11.36
N VAL A 89 -27.64 1.05 -11.24
CA VAL A 89 -26.93 0.87 -9.97
C VAL A 89 -26.31 2.20 -9.56
N VAL A 90 -26.63 2.64 -8.34
CA VAL A 90 -26.06 3.85 -7.74
C VAL A 90 -24.87 3.45 -6.86
N ILE A 91 -23.70 4.00 -7.17
CA ILE A 91 -22.44 3.73 -6.48
C ILE A 91 -22.05 5.00 -5.70
N SER A 92 -22.06 4.89 -4.37
CA SER A 92 -21.51 5.94 -3.51
C SER A 92 -19.98 6.00 -3.67
N PRO A 93 -19.36 7.19 -3.67
CA PRO A 93 -17.90 7.32 -3.65
C PRO A 93 -17.24 6.48 -2.55
N ASP A 94 -17.85 6.44 -1.35
CA ASP A 94 -17.31 5.69 -0.20
C ASP A 94 -17.16 4.19 -0.49
N LYS A 95 -17.97 3.61 -1.40
CA LYS A 95 -17.85 2.20 -1.79
C LYS A 95 -16.60 1.95 -2.65
N ILE A 96 -16.27 2.90 -3.52
CA ILE A 96 -15.09 2.80 -4.38
C ILE A 96 -13.83 2.99 -3.53
N ASP A 97 -13.87 3.93 -2.59
CA ASP A 97 -12.74 4.22 -1.70
C ASP A 97 -12.42 3.04 -0.77
N THR A 98 -13.43 2.30 -0.33
CA THR A 98 -13.27 1.15 0.58
C THR A 98 -13.07 -0.19 -0.14
N ASN A 99 -13.48 -0.29 -1.40
CA ASN A 99 -13.34 -1.52 -2.20
C ASN A 99 -13.00 -1.18 -3.66
N PRO A 100 -11.71 -1.15 -4.03
CA PRO A 100 -11.30 -0.88 -5.42
C PRO A 100 -11.77 -1.97 -6.40
N LEU A 101 -12.10 -3.18 -5.93
CA LEU A 101 -12.63 -4.29 -6.74
C LEU A 101 -14.16 -4.29 -6.83
N PHE A 102 -14.85 -3.27 -6.33
CA PHE A 102 -16.31 -3.19 -6.35
C PHE A 102 -16.92 -3.36 -7.75
N PHE A 103 -16.22 -2.94 -8.81
CA PHE A 103 -16.69 -3.18 -10.18
C PHE A 103 -16.74 -4.67 -10.55
N PHE A 104 -15.83 -5.50 -10.02
CA PHE A 104 -15.89 -6.96 -10.22
C PHE A 104 -17.04 -7.58 -9.44
N GLU A 105 -17.34 -7.09 -8.23
CA GLU A 105 -18.55 -7.50 -7.49
C GLU A 105 -19.82 -7.18 -8.28
N LEU A 106 -19.88 -5.97 -8.83
CA LEU A 106 -21.02 -5.53 -9.64
C LEU A 106 -21.17 -6.40 -10.90
N LEU A 107 -20.09 -6.65 -11.64
CA LEU A 107 -20.11 -7.52 -12.81
C LEU A 107 -20.50 -8.96 -12.44
N LYS A 108 -19.91 -9.52 -11.37
CA LYS A 108 -20.28 -10.84 -10.82
C LYS A 108 -21.77 -10.94 -10.51
N GLN A 109 -22.36 -9.90 -9.92
CA GLN A 109 -23.80 -9.85 -9.69
C GLN A 109 -24.59 -9.91 -11.00
N LYS A 110 -24.19 -9.17 -12.03
CA LYS A 110 -24.88 -9.15 -13.34
C LYS A 110 -24.75 -10.46 -14.09
N TRP A 111 -23.55 -11.05 -14.12
CA TRP A 111 -23.36 -12.37 -14.73
C TRP A 111 -24.12 -13.45 -13.97
N SER A 112 -24.24 -13.36 -12.65
CA SER A 112 -25.07 -14.29 -11.86
C SER A 112 -26.55 -14.23 -12.25
N GLN A 113 -27.09 -13.03 -12.54
CA GLN A 113 -28.47 -12.89 -13.04
C GLN A 113 -28.65 -13.53 -14.42
N LEU A 114 -27.67 -13.38 -15.31
CA LEU A 114 -27.68 -14.03 -16.63
C LEU A 114 -27.56 -15.56 -16.50
N ALA A 115 -26.74 -16.05 -15.58
CA ALA A 115 -26.55 -17.47 -15.32
C ALA A 115 -27.79 -18.19 -14.76
N MET A 116 -28.76 -17.45 -14.21
CA MET A 116 -30.06 -18.00 -13.80
C MET A 116 -31.00 -18.28 -14.98
N LEU A 117 -30.68 -17.79 -16.19
CA LEU A 117 -31.44 -18.10 -17.39
C LEU A 117 -31.14 -19.52 -17.88
N ARG A 118 -32.01 -20.05 -18.74
CA ARG A 118 -31.78 -21.36 -19.37
C ARG A 118 -30.52 -21.29 -20.25
N LYS A 119 -29.50 -22.08 -19.89
CA LYS A 119 -28.23 -22.24 -20.61
C LYS A 119 -28.44 -23.00 -21.95
N PRO A 120 -27.61 -22.74 -22.98
CA PRO A 120 -26.55 -21.72 -23.03
C PRO A 120 -27.15 -20.32 -23.17
N VAL A 121 -26.39 -19.29 -22.76
CA VAL A 121 -26.82 -17.89 -22.82
C VAL A 121 -25.79 -17.09 -23.61
N GLN A 122 -26.26 -16.33 -24.60
CA GLN A 122 -25.48 -15.29 -25.26
C GLN A 122 -26.15 -13.94 -25.01
N ALA A 123 -25.38 -12.97 -24.54
CA ALA A 123 -25.89 -11.67 -24.16
C ALA A 123 -24.93 -10.54 -24.55
N SER A 124 -25.42 -9.58 -25.34
CA SER A 124 -24.77 -8.30 -25.55
C SER A 124 -25.26 -7.31 -24.50
N THR A 125 -24.35 -6.65 -23.80
CA THR A 125 -24.66 -5.70 -22.72
C THR A 125 -24.09 -4.34 -23.03
N VAL A 126 -24.94 -3.32 -23.00
CA VAL A 126 -24.52 -1.91 -23.05
C VAL A 126 -24.45 -1.37 -21.63
N ILE A 127 -23.30 -0.82 -21.27
CA ILE A 127 -23.01 -0.25 -19.95
C ILE A 127 -22.79 1.26 -20.11
N GLU A 128 -23.63 2.07 -19.47
CA GLU A 128 -23.50 3.53 -19.47
C GLU A 128 -23.03 4.03 -18.10
N LEU A 129 -21.89 4.73 -18.08
CA LEU A 129 -21.36 5.38 -16.89
C LEU A 129 -21.86 6.83 -16.83
N VAL A 130 -22.77 7.09 -15.91
CA VAL A 130 -23.36 8.41 -15.68
C VAL A 130 -22.65 9.08 -14.51
N LEU A 131 -21.74 9.99 -14.83
CA LEU A 131 -20.96 10.75 -13.86
C LEU A 131 -21.85 11.63 -12.96
N PRO A 132 -21.43 11.88 -11.70
CA PRO A 132 -22.03 12.90 -10.84
C PRO A 132 -22.08 14.26 -11.56
N ARG A 133 -23.08 15.10 -11.26
CA ARG A 133 -23.30 16.38 -11.98
C ARG A 133 -22.06 17.27 -12.07
N ARG A 134 -21.22 17.29 -11.02
CA ARG A 134 -19.96 18.05 -11.01
C ARG A 134 -18.96 17.48 -12.01
N ALA A 135 -18.67 16.18 -11.92
CA ALA A 135 -17.78 15.51 -12.86
C ALA A 135 -18.32 15.53 -14.30
N ALA A 136 -19.63 15.41 -14.50
CA ALA A 136 -20.25 15.49 -15.81
C ALA A 136 -20.13 16.89 -16.45
N LYS A 137 -19.95 17.97 -15.69
CA LYS A 137 -19.62 19.29 -16.26
C LYS A 137 -18.21 19.32 -16.81
N ASP A 138 -17.28 18.68 -16.09
CA ASP A 138 -15.85 18.73 -16.40
C ASP A 138 -15.45 17.68 -17.45
N PHE A 139 -16.12 16.52 -17.48
CA PHE A 139 -15.79 15.40 -18.38
C PHE A 139 -16.89 15.12 -19.42
N GLY A 140 -18.08 15.69 -19.23
CA GLY A 140 -19.26 15.42 -20.05
C GLY A 140 -19.78 13.99 -19.96
N LYS A 141 -20.59 13.59 -20.94
CA LYS A 141 -21.03 12.19 -21.11
C LYS A 141 -19.84 11.27 -21.44
N LEU A 142 -19.64 10.23 -20.64
CA LEU A 142 -18.68 9.19 -20.96
C LEU A 142 -19.21 8.30 -22.10
N PRO A 143 -18.33 7.79 -22.96
CA PRO A 143 -18.68 6.76 -23.92
C PRO A 143 -19.22 5.50 -23.23
N VAL A 144 -20.09 4.78 -23.95
CA VAL A 144 -20.69 3.53 -23.48
C VAL A 144 -19.68 2.39 -23.63
N LEU A 145 -19.74 1.43 -22.71
CA LEU A 145 -19.01 0.18 -22.84
C LEU A 145 -19.94 -0.89 -23.41
N PHE A 146 -19.39 -1.74 -24.26
CA PHE A 146 -20.07 -2.90 -24.82
C PHE A 146 -19.47 -4.15 -24.22
N MET A 147 -20.30 -5.10 -23.83
CA MET A 147 -19.84 -6.34 -23.22
C MET A 147 -20.61 -7.51 -23.82
N GLU A 148 -19.92 -8.38 -24.54
CA GLU A 148 -20.45 -9.66 -24.99
C GLU A 148 -20.22 -10.70 -23.90
N THR A 149 -21.22 -11.55 -23.64
CA THR A 149 -21.14 -12.60 -22.63
C THR A 149 -21.71 -13.90 -23.18
N ASP A 150 -20.91 -14.96 -23.14
CA ASP A 150 -21.30 -16.32 -23.48
C ASP A 150 -21.22 -17.19 -22.23
N ILE A 151 -22.30 -17.91 -21.89
CA ILE A 151 -22.35 -18.89 -20.80
C ILE A 151 -22.75 -20.23 -21.41
N ASP A 152 -21.89 -21.24 -21.27
CA ASP A 152 -22.13 -22.57 -21.82
C ASP A 152 -23.12 -23.41 -20.98
N ASN A 153 -23.31 -24.67 -21.37
CA ASN A 153 -24.20 -25.60 -20.69
C ASN A 153 -23.72 -25.95 -19.27
N ASP A 154 -22.41 -25.93 -19.04
CA ASP A 154 -21.78 -26.25 -17.76
C ASP A 154 -21.80 -25.05 -16.80
N GLY A 155 -22.12 -23.85 -17.31
CA GLY A 155 -22.12 -22.61 -16.54
C GLY A 155 -20.80 -21.87 -16.53
N ILE A 156 -19.83 -22.33 -17.33
CA ILE A 156 -18.59 -21.60 -17.56
C ILE A 156 -18.93 -20.45 -18.49
N GLY A 157 -18.53 -19.25 -18.08
CA GLY A 157 -18.79 -18.04 -18.83
C GLY A 157 -17.53 -17.34 -19.30
N LYS A 158 -17.65 -16.67 -20.43
CA LYS A 158 -16.66 -15.75 -21.00
C LYS A 158 -17.32 -14.43 -21.26
N SER A 159 -16.62 -13.33 -20.99
CA SER A 159 -17.13 -12.01 -21.29
C SER A 159 -16.05 -11.10 -21.84
N ASP A 160 -16.32 -10.50 -23.00
CA ASP A 160 -15.46 -9.54 -23.67
C ASP A 160 -16.07 -8.15 -23.56
N LEU A 161 -15.38 -7.25 -22.86
CA LEU A 161 -15.79 -5.87 -22.67
C LEU A 161 -14.90 -4.94 -23.49
N ALA A 162 -15.51 -4.01 -24.22
CA ALA A 162 -14.84 -3.05 -25.06
C ALA A 162 -15.36 -1.64 -24.82
N TRP A 163 -14.43 -0.71 -24.73
CA TRP A 163 -14.63 0.72 -24.87
C TRP A 163 -13.86 1.16 -26.11
N PHE A 164 -14.57 1.59 -27.14
CA PHE A 164 -13.95 2.00 -28.40
C PHE A 164 -13.16 3.31 -28.26
N PRO A 165 -12.12 3.51 -29.12
CA PRO A 165 -11.42 4.78 -29.19
C PRO A 165 -12.39 5.94 -29.37
N TYR A 166 -12.15 7.03 -28.66
CA TYR A 166 -12.94 8.25 -28.84
C TYR A 166 -12.08 9.47 -28.55
N GLN A 167 -12.44 10.55 -29.23
CA GLN A 167 -11.84 11.85 -29.05
C GLN A 167 -12.93 12.85 -28.72
N ARG A 168 -12.65 13.72 -27.75
CA ARG A 168 -13.59 14.74 -27.30
C ARG A 168 -12.88 16.02 -26.94
N GLU A 169 -13.42 17.13 -27.42
CA GLU A 169 -13.09 18.46 -26.91
C GLU A 169 -14.04 18.81 -25.75
N ILE A 170 -13.45 19.21 -24.62
CA ILE A 170 -14.15 19.72 -23.45
C ILE A 170 -14.02 21.24 -23.48
N THR A 171 -15.11 21.92 -23.80
CA THR A 171 -15.20 23.38 -23.84
C THR A 171 -15.63 23.90 -22.47
N GLU A 172 -14.74 24.57 -21.73
CA GLU A 172 -15.10 25.29 -20.52
C GLU A 172 -15.32 26.78 -20.84
N VAL A 173 -16.44 27.36 -20.40
CA VAL A 173 -16.85 28.77 -20.67
C VAL A 173 -15.83 29.82 -20.19
N ARG A 174 -14.75 29.43 -19.49
CA ARG A 174 -13.72 30.32 -18.93
C ARG A 174 -12.29 29.76 -18.94
N ARG A 175 -12.02 28.63 -19.59
CA ARG A 175 -10.69 28.03 -19.65
C ARG A 175 -10.34 27.58 -21.07
N ASP A 176 -9.06 27.30 -21.27
CA ASP A 176 -8.58 26.69 -22.51
C ASP A 176 -9.30 25.34 -22.70
N ASN A 177 -9.70 25.04 -23.94
CA ASN A 177 -10.36 23.78 -24.25
C ASN A 177 -9.40 22.62 -23.96
N THR A 178 -9.93 21.48 -23.51
CA THR A 178 -9.11 20.28 -23.30
C THR A 178 -9.52 19.20 -24.27
N LEU A 179 -8.56 18.71 -25.07
CA LEU A 179 -8.74 17.58 -25.95
C LEU A 179 -8.42 16.29 -25.18
N VAL A 180 -9.43 15.45 -24.97
CA VAL A 180 -9.29 14.11 -24.41
C VAL A 180 -9.34 13.10 -25.55
N ASP A 181 -8.29 12.30 -25.69
CA ASP A 181 -8.17 11.25 -26.70
C ASP A 181 -7.86 9.93 -25.99
N SER A 182 -8.83 9.04 -25.98
CA SER A 182 -8.70 7.68 -25.47
C SER A 182 -8.58 6.71 -26.64
N LYS A 183 -7.61 5.81 -26.53
CA LYS A 183 -7.42 4.70 -27.48
C LYS A 183 -8.30 3.50 -27.17
N GLY A 184 -9.13 3.59 -26.13
CA GLY A 184 -10.09 2.57 -25.74
C GLY A 184 -9.62 1.66 -24.60
N LEU A 185 -10.50 0.76 -24.19
CA LEU A 185 -10.28 -0.28 -23.18
C LEU A 185 -10.76 -1.60 -23.76
N LYS A 186 -9.99 -2.66 -23.53
CA LYS A 186 -10.41 -4.05 -23.78
C LYS A 186 -10.33 -4.80 -22.46
N ALA A 187 -11.30 -5.65 -22.19
CA ALA A 187 -11.25 -6.55 -21.07
C ALA A 187 -11.80 -7.92 -21.47
N HIS A 188 -11.17 -8.96 -20.97
CA HIS A 188 -11.58 -10.35 -21.12
C HIS A 188 -11.75 -10.96 -19.74
N PHE A 189 -12.89 -11.58 -19.52
CA PHE A 189 -13.23 -12.24 -18.27
C PHE A 189 -13.58 -13.70 -18.54
N THR A 190 -13.12 -14.60 -17.69
CA THR A 190 -13.56 -16.00 -17.66
C THR A 190 -13.97 -16.36 -16.26
N PHE A 191 -15.11 -17.00 -16.08
CA PHE A 191 -15.60 -17.42 -14.77
C PHE A 191 -16.18 -18.83 -14.81
N SER A 192 -16.01 -19.57 -13.71
CA SER A 192 -16.59 -20.90 -13.55
C SER A 192 -18.07 -20.83 -13.14
N ASP A 193 -18.76 -21.97 -13.18
CA ASP A 193 -20.12 -22.07 -12.61
C ASP A 193 -20.10 -21.58 -11.16
N LYS A 194 -21.14 -20.83 -10.78
CA LYS A 194 -21.26 -20.18 -9.46
C LYS A 194 -20.11 -19.25 -9.07
N PHE A 195 -19.23 -18.87 -10.01
CA PHE A 195 -18.09 -17.98 -9.77
C PHE A 195 -17.14 -18.48 -8.67
N GLU A 196 -16.85 -19.79 -8.65
CA GLU A 196 -15.80 -20.35 -7.79
C GLU A 196 -14.42 -19.78 -8.13
N SER A 197 -14.22 -19.39 -9.39
CA SER A 197 -13.07 -18.64 -9.87
C SER A 197 -13.48 -17.57 -10.89
N LEU A 198 -12.71 -16.49 -10.94
CA LEU A 198 -12.80 -15.43 -11.95
C LEU A 198 -11.38 -15.08 -12.40
N THR A 199 -11.13 -15.08 -13.71
CA THR A 199 -9.93 -14.48 -14.30
C THR A 199 -10.34 -13.24 -15.08
N ALA A 200 -9.57 -12.18 -14.91
CA ALA A 200 -9.77 -10.90 -15.56
C ALA A 200 -8.47 -10.48 -16.26
N GLN A 201 -8.57 -10.01 -17.49
CA GLN A 201 -7.49 -9.36 -18.24
C GLN A 201 -8.03 -8.05 -18.79
N LEU A 202 -7.39 -6.92 -18.49
CA LEU A 202 -7.80 -5.59 -18.86
C LEU A 202 -6.61 -4.88 -19.52
N SER A 203 -6.84 -4.25 -20.67
CA SER A 203 -5.87 -3.38 -21.34
C SER A 203 -6.51 -2.05 -21.68
N LEU A 204 -6.09 -1.00 -20.99
CA LEU A 204 -6.39 0.38 -21.36
C LEU A 204 -5.35 0.82 -22.38
N LEU A 205 -5.76 1.02 -23.63
CA LEU A 205 -4.86 1.20 -24.79
C LEU A 205 -4.16 2.57 -24.83
N GLY A 206 -4.45 3.42 -23.84
CA GLY A 206 -3.83 4.73 -23.64
C GLY A 206 -4.85 5.85 -23.60
N VAL A 207 -4.56 6.88 -22.82
CA VAL A 207 -5.40 8.08 -22.67
C VAL A 207 -4.49 9.30 -22.67
N THR A 208 -4.86 10.32 -23.41
CA THR A 208 -4.23 11.65 -23.35
C THR A 208 -5.28 12.72 -23.10
N ALA A 209 -4.90 13.74 -22.36
CA ALA A 209 -5.69 14.94 -22.14
C ALA A 209 -4.75 16.14 -22.30
N THR A 210 -5.00 16.99 -23.29
CA THR A 210 -4.11 18.12 -23.60
C THR A 210 -4.93 19.41 -23.70
N GLU A 211 -4.55 20.43 -22.95
CA GLU A 211 -5.12 21.78 -23.11
C GLU A 211 -4.69 22.34 -24.48
N THR A 212 -5.62 22.93 -25.23
CA THR A 212 -5.36 23.47 -26.58
C THR A 212 -4.31 24.58 -26.58
N SER A 213 -4.11 25.25 -25.45
CA SER A 213 -3.05 26.23 -25.25
C SER A 213 -1.66 25.63 -25.04
N GLY A 214 -1.55 24.31 -24.86
CA GLY A 214 -0.32 23.60 -24.52
C GLY A 214 0.13 23.79 -23.07
N LYS A 215 -0.65 24.47 -22.23
CA LYS A 215 -0.32 24.77 -20.82
C LYS A 215 -0.54 23.59 -19.88
N GLY A 216 -1.17 22.51 -20.34
CA GLY A 216 -1.47 21.35 -19.51
C GLY A 216 -1.55 20.10 -20.38
N ALA A 217 -0.93 19.02 -19.93
CA ALA A 217 -1.07 17.71 -20.55
C ALA A 217 -1.01 16.60 -19.50
N ALA A 218 -1.80 15.56 -19.70
CA ALA A 218 -1.72 14.31 -18.98
C ALA A 218 -1.76 13.16 -19.99
N SER A 219 -0.96 12.13 -19.79
CA SER A 219 -0.98 10.94 -20.62
C SER A 219 -0.74 9.69 -19.80
N LEU A 220 -1.54 8.66 -20.05
CA LEU A 220 -1.36 7.30 -19.56
C LEU A 220 -1.12 6.42 -20.78
N GLY A 221 0.01 5.72 -20.79
CA GLY A 221 0.33 4.74 -21.84
C GLY A 221 -0.53 3.49 -21.71
N GLU A 222 -0.31 2.53 -22.61
CA GLU A 222 -1.02 1.24 -22.57
C GLU A 222 -0.84 0.56 -21.23
N THR A 223 -1.91 0.47 -20.44
CA THR A 223 -1.88 -0.07 -19.08
C THR A 223 -2.58 -1.41 -19.07
N THR A 224 -1.88 -2.45 -18.63
CA THR A 224 -2.44 -3.81 -18.54
C THR A 224 -2.65 -4.18 -17.09
N PHE A 225 -3.78 -4.79 -16.80
CA PHE A 225 -4.09 -5.44 -15.54
C PHE A 225 -4.53 -6.87 -15.83
N SER A 226 -4.05 -7.84 -15.05
CA SER A 226 -4.57 -9.20 -15.07
C SER A 226 -4.71 -9.70 -13.65
N GLY A 227 -5.69 -10.56 -13.39
CA GLY A 227 -5.78 -11.23 -12.11
C GLY A 227 -6.68 -12.44 -12.13
N THR A 228 -6.45 -13.32 -11.17
CA THR A 228 -7.29 -14.48 -10.86
C THR A 228 -7.81 -14.30 -9.44
N PHE A 229 -9.08 -14.61 -9.24
CA PHE A 229 -9.80 -14.38 -7.99
C PHE A 229 -10.58 -15.63 -7.58
N ASP A 230 -10.70 -15.87 -6.28
CA ASP A 230 -11.52 -16.93 -5.72
C ASP A 230 -13.01 -16.53 -5.62
N ALA A 231 -13.83 -17.41 -5.02
CA ALA A 231 -15.26 -17.19 -4.85
C ALA A 231 -15.62 -15.95 -4.04
N ASP A 232 -14.74 -15.50 -3.14
CA ASP A 232 -14.89 -14.28 -2.33
C ASP A 232 -14.33 -13.05 -3.06
N LEU A 233 -13.91 -13.20 -4.33
CA LEU A 233 -13.16 -12.20 -5.11
C LEU A 233 -11.84 -11.80 -4.44
N MET A 234 -11.26 -12.66 -3.60
CA MET A 234 -9.91 -12.46 -3.10
C MET A 234 -8.93 -12.82 -4.21
N PRO A 235 -7.95 -11.95 -4.51
CA PRO A 235 -6.97 -12.25 -5.54
C PRO A 235 -6.12 -13.45 -5.13
N THR A 236 -5.94 -14.39 -6.07
CA THR A 236 -4.92 -15.43 -6.00
C THR A 236 -3.69 -15.05 -6.81
N GLN A 237 -3.88 -14.29 -7.88
CA GLN A 237 -2.81 -13.69 -8.68
C GLN A 237 -3.25 -12.32 -9.18
N MET A 238 -2.34 -11.35 -9.21
CA MET A 238 -2.56 -10.05 -9.86
C MET A 238 -1.28 -9.57 -10.53
N SER A 239 -1.43 -8.86 -11.64
CA SER A 239 -0.35 -8.15 -12.33
C SER A 239 -0.91 -6.84 -12.87
N LEU A 240 -0.20 -5.75 -12.61
CA LEU A 240 -0.48 -4.42 -13.12
C LEU A 240 0.81 -3.90 -13.76
N LYS A 241 0.72 -3.42 -15.01
CA LYS A 241 1.82 -2.79 -15.72
C LYS A 241 1.38 -1.43 -16.25
N VAL A 242 2.09 -0.39 -15.84
CA VAL A 242 1.92 0.99 -16.32
C VAL A 242 3.26 1.44 -16.93
N PRO A 243 3.43 1.30 -18.26
CA PRO A 243 4.67 1.66 -18.95
C PRO A 243 5.02 3.13 -18.82
N THR A 244 4.02 4.02 -18.92
CA THR A 244 4.23 5.46 -18.78
C THR A 244 3.01 6.15 -18.21
N PHE A 245 3.22 7.03 -17.25
CA PHE A 245 2.26 8.06 -16.84
C PHE A 245 2.99 9.41 -16.81
N LYS A 246 2.47 10.40 -17.52
CA LYS A 246 3.03 11.74 -17.57
C LYS A 246 1.97 12.78 -17.25
N PHE A 247 2.38 13.81 -16.55
CA PHE A 247 1.58 14.97 -16.25
C PHE A 247 2.47 16.20 -16.31
N SER A 248 2.07 17.20 -17.07
CA SER A 248 2.80 18.46 -17.21
C SER A 248 1.84 19.64 -17.15
N ILE A 249 2.26 20.71 -16.47
CA ILE A 249 1.60 22.01 -16.46
C ILE A 249 2.66 23.05 -16.76
N HIS A 250 2.38 23.94 -17.71
CA HIS A 250 3.18 25.11 -18.08
C HIS A 250 2.34 26.37 -17.90
N LYS A 251 2.42 27.00 -16.73
CA LYS A 251 1.76 28.29 -16.46
C LYS A 251 2.83 29.37 -16.32
N ARG A 252 2.48 30.63 -16.61
CA ARG A 252 3.40 31.80 -16.61
C ARG A 252 4.37 31.88 -15.42
N HIS A 253 4.04 31.28 -14.28
CA HIS A 253 4.87 31.27 -13.07
C HIS A 253 5.00 29.90 -12.39
N ASP A 254 4.53 28.82 -13.01
CA ASP A 254 4.42 27.48 -12.39
C ASP A 254 4.54 26.41 -13.47
N ASP A 255 5.73 25.83 -13.59
CA ASP A 255 6.04 24.71 -14.48
C ASP A 255 6.21 23.46 -13.62
N GLY A 256 5.31 22.50 -13.79
CA GLY A 256 5.29 21.24 -13.05
C GLY A 256 5.28 20.05 -13.99
N GLU A 257 6.13 19.06 -13.75
CA GLU A 257 6.16 17.81 -14.48
C GLU A 257 6.25 16.63 -13.53
N LEU A 258 5.47 15.58 -13.80
CA LEU A 258 5.55 14.27 -13.19
C LEU A 258 5.63 13.24 -14.31
N ASN A 259 6.62 12.36 -14.26
CA ASN A 259 6.82 11.30 -15.23
C ASN A 259 7.18 10.02 -14.48
N LEU A 260 6.29 9.03 -14.56
CA LEU A 260 6.45 7.69 -14.03
C LEU A 260 6.60 6.72 -15.21
N GLN A 261 7.62 5.87 -15.16
CA GLN A 261 7.91 4.91 -16.23
C GLN A 261 8.15 3.52 -15.66
N ASP A 262 7.64 2.54 -16.41
CA ASP A 262 7.77 1.11 -16.14
C ASP A 262 7.41 0.76 -14.68
N LEU A 263 6.22 1.18 -14.23
CA LEU A 263 5.63 0.64 -13.00
C LEU A 263 5.12 -0.75 -13.31
N ALA A 264 5.54 -1.73 -12.52
CA ALA A 264 4.94 -3.05 -12.49
C ALA A 264 4.65 -3.46 -11.04
N PHE A 265 3.53 -4.15 -10.84
CA PHE A 265 3.09 -4.63 -9.55
C PHE A 265 2.48 -6.02 -9.75
N ASN A 266 3.10 -7.03 -9.15
CA ASN A 266 2.64 -8.40 -9.18
C ASN A 266 2.30 -8.85 -7.76
N VAL A 267 1.26 -9.66 -7.64
CA VAL A 267 0.87 -10.35 -6.41
C VAL A 267 0.65 -11.81 -6.75
N ASP A 268 1.20 -12.72 -5.96
CA ASP A 268 0.88 -14.14 -6.00
C ASP A 268 0.48 -14.57 -4.57
N VAL A 269 -0.56 -15.40 -4.47
CA VAL A 269 -1.04 -15.93 -3.19
C VAL A 269 -0.86 -17.43 -3.18
N ALA A 270 0.25 -17.86 -2.59
CA ALA A 270 0.49 -19.27 -2.31
C ALA A 270 -0.36 -19.73 -1.12
N LYS A 271 -0.80 -20.98 -1.15
CA LYS A 271 -1.49 -21.62 -0.02
C LYS A 271 -0.61 -22.74 0.51
N THR A 272 -0.26 -22.67 1.79
CA THR A 272 0.52 -23.70 2.48
C THR A 272 -0.26 -24.99 2.63
N SER A 273 0.43 -26.04 3.08
CA SER A 273 -0.17 -27.34 3.39
C SER A 273 -1.30 -27.27 4.44
N ASN A 274 -1.18 -26.39 5.44
CA ASN A 274 -2.19 -26.18 6.49
C ASN A 274 -3.28 -25.15 6.09
N GLY A 275 -3.18 -24.55 4.90
CA GLY A 275 -4.17 -23.64 4.34
C GLY A 275 -3.97 -22.15 4.65
N LEU A 276 -2.86 -21.78 5.30
CA LEU A 276 -2.41 -20.38 5.41
C LEU A 276 -2.16 -19.82 4.00
N LYS A 277 -2.71 -18.62 3.73
CA LYS A 277 -2.46 -17.90 2.49
C LYS A 277 -1.26 -16.96 2.69
N LEU A 278 -0.22 -17.13 1.89
CA LEU A 278 1.01 -16.32 1.88
C LEU A 278 0.99 -15.42 0.66
N VAL A 279 1.15 -14.10 0.85
CA VAL A 279 0.98 -13.09 -0.21
C VAL A 279 2.33 -12.54 -0.63
N GLU A 280 2.85 -13.06 -1.73
CA GLU A 280 4.06 -12.58 -2.40
C GLU A 280 3.72 -11.35 -3.25
N VAL A 281 4.58 -10.34 -3.18
CA VAL A 281 4.46 -9.04 -3.82
C VAL A 281 5.77 -8.75 -4.51
N ASP A 282 5.69 -8.32 -5.76
CA ASP A 282 6.83 -7.77 -6.52
C ASP A 282 6.39 -6.44 -7.16
N ALA A 283 6.86 -5.34 -6.59
CA ALA A 283 6.59 -3.99 -7.03
C ALA A 283 7.88 -3.33 -7.53
N GLN A 284 7.86 -2.84 -8.77
CA GLN A 284 8.99 -2.14 -9.36
C GLN A 284 8.56 -0.85 -10.03
N VAL A 285 9.41 0.18 -9.93
CA VAL A 285 9.32 1.41 -10.70
C VAL A 285 10.69 1.77 -11.21
N LYS A 286 10.87 1.75 -12.53
CA LYS A 286 12.17 2.03 -13.15
C LYS A 286 12.54 3.50 -13.04
N HIS A 287 11.59 4.40 -13.24
CA HIS A 287 11.86 5.82 -13.22
C HIS A 287 10.66 6.63 -12.69
N VAL A 288 10.90 7.48 -11.70
CA VAL A 288 10.00 8.55 -11.28
C VAL A 288 10.78 9.86 -11.36
N TYR A 289 10.23 10.81 -12.09
CA TYR A 289 10.75 12.15 -12.20
C TYR A 289 9.67 13.14 -11.84
N PHE A 290 10.00 14.04 -10.92
CA PHE A 290 9.18 15.19 -10.59
C PHE A 290 10.02 16.45 -10.71
N ARG A 291 9.49 17.44 -11.42
CA ARG A 291 10.07 18.77 -11.55
C ARG A 291 9.02 19.81 -11.22
N ASP A 292 9.41 20.77 -10.42
CA ASP A 292 8.72 22.02 -10.14
C ASP A 292 9.77 23.15 -10.23
N LYS A 293 9.35 24.41 -10.25
CA LYS A 293 10.19 25.61 -10.46
C LYS A 293 11.54 25.55 -9.76
N ASP A 294 11.54 25.17 -8.48
CA ASP A 294 12.74 25.14 -7.63
C ASP A 294 13.09 23.73 -7.11
N SER A 295 12.37 22.70 -7.56
CA SER A 295 12.50 21.35 -7.02
C SER A 295 12.62 20.31 -8.12
N LYS A 296 13.63 19.44 -8.00
CA LYS A 296 13.78 18.27 -8.86
C LYS A 296 13.92 17.06 -7.96
N PHE A 297 13.06 16.08 -8.16
CA PHE A 297 13.13 14.77 -7.53
C PHE A 297 13.28 13.73 -8.62
N ARG A 298 14.21 12.81 -8.44
CA ARG A 298 14.39 11.66 -9.34
C ARG A 298 14.60 10.41 -8.52
N LEU A 299 13.85 9.38 -8.83
CA LEU A 299 14.00 8.05 -8.26
C LEU A 299 14.13 7.06 -9.42
N GLU A 300 15.13 6.19 -9.33
CA GLU A 300 15.41 5.17 -10.34
C GLU A 300 15.51 3.80 -9.68
N ASN A 301 14.93 2.81 -10.36
CA ASN A 301 14.97 1.40 -9.98
C ASN A 301 14.53 1.19 -8.51
N LEU A 302 13.34 1.69 -8.17
CA LEU A 302 12.68 1.27 -6.94
C LEU A 302 12.19 -0.16 -7.15
N VAL A 303 12.56 -1.06 -6.25
CA VAL A 303 12.10 -2.44 -6.23
C VAL A 303 11.73 -2.78 -4.79
N VAL A 304 10.54 -3.31 -4.58
CA VAL A 304 10.07 -3.85 -3.31
C VAL A 304 9.52 -5.24 -3.59
N LYS A 305 10.11 -6.26 -2.97
CA LYS A 305 9.64 -7.64 -3.11
C LYS A 305 9.56 -8.33 -1.76
N ASN A 306 8.69 -9.30 -1.62
CA ASN A 306 8.77 -10.24 -0.51
C ASN A 306 8.68 -11.68 -1.00
N ASP A 307 9.29 -12.57 -0.21
CA ASP A 307 9.31 -14.00 -0.42
C ASP A 307 8.96 -14.71 0.90
N PHE A 308 8.36 -15.89 0.77
CA PHE A 308 8.11 -16.78 1.89
C PHE A 308 8.81 -18.11 1.70
N ASP A 309 9.18 -18.73 2.81
CA ASP A 309 9.73 -20.07 2.85
C ASP A 309 9.04 -20.86 3.97
N GLU A 310 8.30 -21.91 3.59
CA GLU A 310 7.62 -22.85 4.51
C GLU A 310 8.55 -24.02 4.83
N GLN A 311 8.94 -24.15 6.09
CA GLN A 311 9.79 -25.23 6.59
C GLN A 311 9.03 -26.03 7.65
N GLY A 312 8.18 -26.96 7.21
CA GLY A 312 7.31 -27.72 8.10
C GLY A 312 6.24 -26.84 8.74
N ASP A 313 6.29 -26.64 10.06
CA ASP A 313 5.33 -25.81 10.80
C ASP A 313 5.82 -24.36 11.02
N VAL A 314 6.92 -23.99 10.36
CA VAL A 314 7.55 -22.67 10.45
C VAL A 314 7.42 -21.92 9.12
N ILE A 315 7.07 -20.64 9.22
CA ILE A 315 7.11 -19.67 8.12
C ILE A 315 8.27 -18.69 8.33
N ASN A 316 9.04 -18.49 7.26
CA ASN A 316 9.98 -17.38 7.14
C ASN A 316 9.48 -16.41 6.06
N LEU A 317 9.58 -15.11 6.33
CA LEU A 317 9.23 -14.03 5.42
C LEU A 317 10.46 -13.13 5.25
N THR A 318 10.84 -12.86 4.01
CA THR A 318 11.83 -11.82 3.69
C THR A 318 11.20 -10.72 2.88
N VAL A 319 11.41 -9.47 3.25
CA VAL A 319 11.04 -8.28 2.49
C VAL A 319 12.31 -7.58 2.06
N HIS A 320 12.48 -7.36 0.76
CA HIS A 320 13.60 -6.64 0.19
C HIS A 320 13.11 -5.30 -0.39
N ALA A 321 13.85 -4.23 -0.10
CA ALA A 321 13.63 -2.92 -0.69
C ALA A 321 14.93 -2.40 -1.30
N LYS A 322 14.86 -1.87 -2.52
CA LYS A 322 16.00 -1.31 -3.23
C LYS A 322 15.61 -0.01 -3.91
N ILE A 323 16.47 1.00 -3.82
CA ILE A 323 16.42 2.22 -4.62
C ILE A 323 17.78 2.34 -5.30
N GLY A 324 17.80 2.19 -6.63
CA GLY A 324 19.04 2.25 -7.40
C GLY A 324 19.69 3.63 -7.41
N LYS A 325 18.89 4.69 -7.64
CA LYS A 325 19.34 6.08 -7.51
C LYS A 325 18.22 6.97 -7.01
N LEU A 326 18.49 7.74 -5.97
CA LEU A 326 17.62 8.74 -5.39
C LEU A 326 18.33 10.09 -5.47
N ARG A 327 17.66 11.07 -6.08
CA ARG A 327 18.05 12.47 -6.05
C ARG A 327 16.94 13.24 -5.35
N PRO A 328 17.13 13.63 -4.09
CA PRO A 328 16.16 14.43 -3.37
C PRO A 328 16.09 15.85 -3.95
N PRO A 329 15.01 16.60 -3.67
CA PRO A 329 14.96 18.03 -3.90
C PRO A 329 16.15 18.76 -3.28
N LYS A 330 16.64 19.81 -3.95
CA LYS A 330 17.71 20.68 -3.42
C LYS A 330 17.43 21.24 -2.04
N ALA A 331 16.16 21.47 -1.73
CA ALA A 331 15.69 21.92 -0.42
C ALA A 331 16.02 20.92 0.71
N LEU A 332 16.13 19.62 0.39
CA LEU A 332 16.49 18.56 1.35
C LEU A 332 17.98 18.22 1.35
N THR A 333 18.75 18.69 0.37
CA THR A 333 20.19 18.38 0.23
C THR A 333 21.08 19.58 0.45
N SER A 334 20.56 20.66 1.05
CA SER A 334 21.29 21.92 1.23
C SER A 334 21.90 22.48 -0.07
N GLY A 335 21.22 22.24 -1.20
CA GLY A 335 21.65 22.68 -2.53
C GLY A 335 22.52 21.68 -3.32
N ASN A 336 22.98 20.59 -2.68
CA ASN A 336 23.84 19.60 -3.33
C ASN A 336 23.06 18.69 -4.28
N ASP A 337 23.66 18.37 -5.43
CA ASP A 337 23.02 17.59 -6.48
C ASP A 337 23.36 16.10 -6.40
N GLU A 338 23.32 15.56 -5.19
CA GLU A 338 23.87 14.24 -4.89
C GLU A 338 22.84 13.12 -5.08
N PHE A 339 23.36 11.95 -5.48
CA PHE A 339 22.60 10.72 -5.57
C PHE A 339 22.91 9.84 -4.36
N ALA A 340 21.88 9.15 -3.89
CA ALA A 340 22.00 8.05 -2.93
C ALA A 340 21.40 6.77 -3.52
N SER A 341 21.94 5.62 -3.17
CA SER A 341 21.30 4.32 -3.37
C SER A 341 20.95 3.72 -2.01
N TYR A 342 19.91 2.90 -1.96
CA TYR A 342 19.49 2.21 -0.75
C TYR A 342 19.22 0.74 -1.06
N VAL A 343 19.70 -0.16 -0.22
CA VAL A 343 19.34 -1.58 -0.21
C VAL A 343 19.01 -1.96 1.22
N GLY A 344 17.81 -2.47 1.43
CA GLY A 344 17.31 -2.91 2.73
C GLY A 344 16.67 -4.28 2.64
N GLN A 345 16.75 -5.03 3.73
CA GLN A 345 16.09 -6.30 3.90
C GLN A 345 15.56 -6.41 5.33
N ILE A 346 14.31 -6.85 5.47
CA ILE A 346 13.69 -7.26 6.74
C ILE A 346 13.36 -8.73 6.60
N ALA A 347 13.77 -9.57 7.55
CA ALA A 347 13.40 -10.97 7.61
C ALA A 347 12.70 -11.28 8.94
N LEU A 348 11.52 -11.87 8.88
CA LEU A 348 10.84 -12.48 10.01
C LEU A 348 11.01 -13.99 9.89
N ARG A 349 11.61 -14.62 10.88
CA ARG A 349 11.98 -16.04 10.85
C ARG A 349 11.33 -16.79 11.99
N ARG A 350 11.12 -18.09 11.75
CA ARG A 350 10.59 -19.01 12.77
C ARG A 350 9.22 -18.59 13.29
N LEU A 351 8.34 -18.13 12.40
CA LEU A 351 6.96 -17.82 12.74
C LEU A 351 6.13 -19.10 12.73
N ASP A 352 5.31 -19.31 13.75
CA ASP A 352 4.44 -20.49 13.82
C ASP A 352 3.29 -20.42 12.80
N ALA A 353 3.22 -21.40 11.90
CA ALA A 353 2.27 -21.38 10.78
C ALA A 353 0.80 -21.46 11.23
N GLU A 354 0.50 -22.18 12.31
CA GLU A 354 -0.85 -22.33 12.83
C GLU A 354 -1.31 -21.06 13.57
N ALA A 355 -0.42 -20.43 14.34
CA ALA A 355 -0.71 -19.13 14.94
C ALA A 355 -1.01 -18.06 13.88
N LEU A 356 -0.22 -18.01 12.80
CA LEU A 356 -0.46 -17.12 11.66
C LEU A 356 -1.81 -17.40 10.98
N LEU A 357 -2.14 -18.69 10.79
CA LEU A 357 -3.43 -19.09 10.21
C LEU A 357 -4.60 -18.66 11.09
N ALA A 358 -4.46 -18.76 12.42
CA ALA A 358 -5.49 -18.34 13.36
C ALA A 358 -5.72 -16.81 13.31
N LEU A 359 -4.65 -16.02 13.18
CA LEU A 359 -4.73 -14.57 12.97
C LEU A 359 -5.40 -14.23 11.64
N GLN A 360 -4.95 -14.84 10.53
CA GLN A 360 -5.52 -14.60 9.20
C GLN A 360 -7.00 -14.98 9.13
N THR A 361 -7.38 -16.12 9.71
CA THR A 361 -8.77 -16.58 9.77
C THR A 361 -9.64 -15.59 10.55
N THR A 362 -9.11 -15.02 11.62
CA THR A 362 -9.83 -14.04 12.45
C THR A 362 -9.98 -12.72 11.70
N ALA A 363 -8.92 -12.23 11.08
CA ALA A 363 -8.97 -11.05 10.21
C ALA A 363 -10.00 -11.22 9.08
N HIS A 364 -10.04 -12.38 8.42
CA HIS A 364 -11.02 -12.68 7.37
C HIS A 364 -12.46 -12.72 7.88
N LYS A 365 -12.69 -13.31 9.06
CA LYS A 365 -14.03 -13.31 9.68
C LYS A 365 -14.48 -11.89 10.02
N LEU A 366 -13.56 -11.05 10.49
CA LEU A 366 -13.85 -9.68 10.87
C LEU A 366 -14.02 -8.75 9.66
N SER A 367 -13.28 -8.93 8.58
CA SER A 367 -13.44 -8.14 7.34
C SER A 367 -14.81 -8.36 6.69
N LYS A 368 -15.37 -9.57 6.79
CA LYS A 368 -16.73 -9.89 6.34
C LYS A 368 -17.81 -9.22 7.19
N GLN A 369 -17.52 -8.84 8.43
CA GLN A 369 -18.43 -8.08 9.29
C GLN A 369 -18.29 -6.59 8.96
N LYS A 370 -19.23 -6.03 8.19
CA LYS A 370 -19.27 -4.59 7.84
C LYS A 370 -18.89 -3.73 9.06
N TYR A 371 -17.82 -2.93 8.94
CA TYR A 371 -17.30 -1.96 9.90
C TYR A 371 -17.65 -2.27 11.37
N HIS A 372 -16.89 -3.17 11.99
CA HIS A 372 -17.00 -3.36 13.44
C HIS A 372 -16.16 -2.27 14.13
N PRO A 373 -16.74 -1.39 14.97
CA PRO A 373 -15.99 -0.34 15.69
C PRO A 373 -14.99 -0.89 16.73
N ARG A 374 -14.81 -2.22 16.78
CA ARG A 374 -13.92 -2.97 17.68
C ARG A 374 -13.05 -3.98 16.92
N LEU A 375 -12.79 -3.71 15.63
CA LEU A 375 -11.93 -4.56 14.80
C LEU A 375 -10.55 -4.73 15.45
N GLU A 376 -9.95 -3.61 15.87
CA GLU A 376 -8.63 -3.57 16.50
C GLU A 376 -8.61 -4.32 17.83
N GLU A 377 -9.64 -4.13 18.68
CA GLU A 377 -9.76 -4.83 19.96
C GLU A 377 -9.79 -6.36 19.77
N LYS A 378 -10.65 -6.86 18.87
CA LYS A 378 -10.74 -8.31 18.60
C LYS A 378 -9.47 -8.88 17.96
N MET A 379 -8.79 -8.10 17.12
CA MET A 379 -7.50 -8.53 16.56
C MET A 379 -6.40 -8.55 17.62
N ASN A 380 -6.37 -7.59 18.53
CA ASN A 380 -5.43 -7.55 19.65
C ASN A 380 -5.67 -8.70 20.64
N GLU A 381 -6.93 -8.99 20.96
CA GLU A 381 -7.31 -10.16 21.76
C GLU A 381 -6.79 -11.44 21.13
N LYS A 382 -7.03 -11.63 19.83
CA LYS A 382 -6.55 -12.82 19.11
C LYS A 382 -5.04 -12.87 19.04
N PHE A 383 -4.37 -11.73 18.87
CA PHE A 383 -2.92 -11.65 18.90
C PHE A 383 -2.38 -12.14 20.24
N ILE A 384 -2.86 -11.58 21.36
CA ILE A 384 -2.48 -11.99 22.71
C ILE A 384 -2.71 -13.50 22.92
N GLU A 385 -3.84 -14.03 22.44
CA GLU A 385 -4.15 -15.46 22.51
C GLU A 385 -3.08 -16.34 21.84
N VAL A 386 -2.54 -15.91 20.68
CA VAL A 386 -1.57 -16.71 19.92
C VAL A 386 -0.11 -16.38 20.22
N VAL A 387 0.20 -15.35 21.01
CA VAL A 387 1.58 -14.99 21.39
C VAL A 387 2.35 -16.19 21.97
N PRO A 388 1.82 -17.01 22.91
CA PRO A 388 2.54 -18.17 23.42
C PRO A 388 2.99 -19.13 22.31
N GLN A 389 2.13 -19.37 21.33
CA GLN A 389 2.41 -20.27 20.21
C GLN A 389 3.46 -19.68 19.26
N LEU A 390 3.38 -18.38 18.96
CA LEU A 390 4.41 -17.67 18.19
C LEU A 390 5.77 -17.76 18.87
N LEU A 391 5.82 -17.55 20.20
CA LEU A 391 7.06 -17.58 20.96
C LEU A 391 7.67 -18.97 21.06
N ALA A 392 6.86 -20.04 21.05
CA ALA A 392 7.33 -21.42 21.14
C ALA A 392 8.34 -21.78 20.02
N LYS A 393 8.24 -21.14 18.85
CA LYS A 393 9.16 -21.32 17.72
C LYS A 393 10.41 -20.44 17.76
N SER A 394 10.57 -19.65 18.82
CA SER A 394 11.67 -18.71 19.02
C SER A 394 11.81 -17.69 17.88
N PRO A 395 10.82 -16.81 17.66
CA PRO A 395 10.78 -15.94 16.51
C PRO A 395 12.01 -15.03 16.46
N GLU A 396 12.45 -14.69 15.25
CA GLU A 396 13.58 -13.78 15.00
C GLU A 396 13.20 -12.73 13.97
N ILE A 397 13.60 -11.49 14.23
CA ILE A 397 13.51 -10.36 13.30
C ILE A 397 14.93 -9.94 12.95
N VAL A 398 15.26 -9.90 11.66
CA VAL A 398 16.53 -9.42 11.13
C VAL A 398 16.27 -8.24 10.20
N LEU A 399 16.98 -7.14 10.41
CA LEU A 399 17.02 -5.98 9.54
C LEU A 399 18.46 -5.82 9.07
N THR A 400 18.67 -5.61 7.78
CA THR A 400 19.97 -5.20 7.22
C THR A 400 19.74 -4.09 6.22
N ASP A 401 20.51 -3.02 6.31
CA ASP A 401 20.41 -1.88 5.43
C ASP A 401 21.77 -1.36 4.98
N THR A 402 21.79 -0.78 3.79
CA THR A 402 22.96 -0.15 3.19
C THR A 402 22.52 1.08 2.42
N LEU A 403 23.11 2.21 2.77
CA LEU A 403 22.99 3.49 2.09
C LEU A 403 24.34 3.80 1.44
N GLU A 404 24.36 4.04 0.14
CA GLU A 404 25.56 4.50 -0.54
C GLU A 404 25.35 5.90 -1.08
N THR A 405 26.36 6.76 -0.93
CA THR A 405 26.34 8.14 -1.41
C THR A 405 27.67 8.48 -2.08
N SER A 406 27.73 9.67 -2.71
CA SER A 406 29.01 10.19 -3.20
C SER A 406 30.04 10.50 -2.10
N LYS A 407 29.62 10.53 -0.83
CA LYS A 407 30.45 10.82 0.34
C LYS A 407 30.74 9.58 1.18
N GLY A 408 30.48 8.39 0.66
CA GLY A 408 30.69 7.13 1.36
C GLY A 408 29.38 6.45 1.73
N ASN A 409 29.50 5.43 2.58
CA ASN A 409 28.45 4.47 2.85
C ASN A 409 28.06 4.47 4.32
N ALA A 410 26.80 4.10 4.57
CA ALA A 410 26.32 3.70 5.89
C ALA A 410 25.72 2.29 5.78
N GLN A 411 26.02 1.44 6.75
CA GLN A 411 25.53 0.06 6.83
C GLN A 411 25.03 -0.20 8.23
N GLY A 412 23.89 -0.88 8.32
CA GLY A 412 23.30 -1.30 9.58
C GLY A 412 22.82 -2.74 9.53
N SER A 413 22.84 -3.38 10.69
CA SER A 413 22.22 -4.68 10.89
C SER A 413 21.63 -4.74 12.29
N LEU A 414 20.38 -5.16 12.42
CA LEU A 414 19.71 -5.44 13.69
C LEU A 414 19.14 -6.85 13.64
N SER A 415 19.34 -7.63 14.70
CA SER A 415 18.77 -8.96 14.87
C SER A 415 18.17 -9.02 16.26
N VAL A 416 16.91 -9.37 16.39
CA VAL A 416 16.23 -9.56 17.67
C VAL A 416 15.55 -10.91 17.65
N SER A 417 15.81 -11.75 18.64
CA SER A 417 15.18 -13.05 18.79
C SER A 417 14.76 -13.28 20.23
N ILE A 418 13.72 -14.08 20.41
CA ILE A 418 13.24 -14.50 21.72
C ILE A 418 13.40 -16.02 21.79
N ASP A 419 14.12 -16.52 22.78
CA ASP A 419 14.25 -17.95 23.06
C ASP A 419 12.97 -18.43 23.77
N GLY A 420 12.06 -19.05 23.01
CA GLY A 420 10.77 -19.51 23.50
C GLY A 420 10.85 -20.44 24.70
N ALA A 421 11.92 -21.24 24.79
CA ALA A 421 12.12 -22.18 25.91
C ALA A 421 12.45 -21.48 27.24
N LYS A 422 12.84 -20.21 27.20
CA LYS A 422 13.17 -19.40 28.39
C LYS A 422 12.06 -18.45 28.82
N VAL A 423 10.97 -18.37 28.07
CA VAL A 423 9.82 -17.52 28.43
C VAL A 423 9.06 -18.18 29.56
N THR A 424 9.09 -17.58 30.75
CA THR A 424 8.45 -18.14 31.96
C THR A 424 7.05 -17.58 32.21
N SER A 425 6.76 -16.35 31.76
CA SER A 425 5.44 -15.72 31.85
C SER A 425 5.30 -14.60 30.82
N LEU A 426 4.09 -14.39 30.31
CA LEU A 426 3.72 -13.24 29.47
C LEU A 426 2.99 -12.13 30.25
N GLU A 427 2.57 -12.42 31.49
CA GLU A 427 1.92 -11.45 32.36
C GLU A 427 2.92 -10.40 32.88
N ASN A 428 4.20 -10.79 32.95
CA ASN A 428 5.28 -9.90 33.36
C ASN A 428 6.25 -9.68 32.17
N PRO A 429 6.26 -8.50 31.54
CA PRO A 429 7.17 -8.18 30.43
C PRO A 429 8.65 -8.36 30.79
N PHE A 430 9.04 -8.18 32.06
CA PHE A 430 10.42 -8.39 32.51
C PHE A 430 10.85 -9.85 32.45
N ALA A 431 9.91 -10.80 32.43
CA ALA A 431 10.20 -12.22 32.27
C ALA A 431 10.71 -12.58 30.85
N LEU A 432 10.58 -11.67 29.87
CA LEU A 432 11.14 -11.84 28.52
C LEU A 432 12.62 -11.48 28.45
N ILE A 433 13.15 -10.68 29.39
CA ILE A 433 14.53 -10.19 29.35
C ILE A 433 15.55 -11.35 29.28
N PRO A 434 15.43 -12.43 30.07
CA PRO A 434 16.37 -13.56 29.97
C PRO A 434 16.28 -14.35 28.66
N ALA A 435 15.12 -14.30 27.99
CA ALA A 435 14.86 -14.96 26.71
C ALA A 435 15.29 -14.10 25.51
N LEU A 436 15.40 -12.79 25.68
CA LEU A 436 15.75 -11.84 24.64
C LEU A 436 17.24 -11.98 24.24
N HIS A 437 17.48 -12.09 22.95
CA HIS A 437 18.79 -11.97 22.35
C HIS A 437 18.74 -10.95 21.21
N ALA A 438 19.48 -9.86 21.36
CA ALA A 438 19.56 -8.82 20.35
C ALA A 438 21.01 -8.59 19.91
N ARG A 439 21.20 -8.24 18.64
CA ARG A 439 22.48 -7.82 18.07
C ARG A 439 22.23 -6.63 17.16
N ALA A 440 23.00 -5.57 17.34
CA ALA A 440 22.99 -4.41 16.46
C ALA A 440 24.41 -4.13 16.00
N SER A 441 24.58 -3.77 14.73
CA SER A 441 25.84 -3.22 14.24
C SER A 441 25.55 -2.06 13.29
N ILE A 442 26.38 -1.04 13.36
CA ILE A 442 26.31 0.14 12.50
C ILE A 442 27.72 0.55 12.09
N SER A 443 27.87 0.96 10.84
CA SER A 443 29.09 1.55 10.29
C SER A 443 28.70 2.74 9.43
N ILE A 444 29.37 3.87 9.61
CA ILE A 444 29.18 5.07 8.79
C ILE A 444 30.53 5.69 8.43
N ASP A 445 30.73 5.97 7.15
CA ASP A 445 31.92 6.68 6.69
C ASP A 445 31.97 8.10 7.27
N LYS A 446 33.15 8.52 7.72
CA LYS A 446 33.35 9.82 8.39
C LYS A 446 32.87 10.97 7.52
N THR A 447 33.17 10.93 6.23
CA THR A 447 32.79 11.95 5.25
C THR A 447 31.27 12.08 5.09
N LEU A 448 30.53 10.96 5.14
CA LEU A 448 29.08 10.95 5.09
C LEU A 448 28.48 11.51 6.40
N LEU A 449 29.00 11.09 7.55
CA LEU A 449 28.56 11.61 8.85
C LEU A 449 28.81 13.12 8.95
N GLU A 450 29.99 13.59 8.54
CA GLU A 450 30.34 15.00 8.51
C GLU A 450 29.42 15.82 7.59
N GLN A 451 29.04 15.25 6.44
CA GLN A 451 28.06 15.88 5.57
C GLN A 451 26.69 15.99 6.24
N ALA A 452 26.21 14.92 6.88
CA ALA A 452 24.93 14.92 7.60
C ALA A 452 24.94 15.96 8.73
N LEU A 453 26.04 16.04 9.49
CA LEU A 453 26.24 17.04 10.52
C LEU A 453 26.29 18.47 9.95
N ALA A 454 26.90 18.67 8.79
CA ALA A 454 26.92 19.98 8.13
C ALA A 454 25.54 20.41 7.59
N MET A 455 24.69 19.46 7.18
CA MET A 455 23.29 19.73 6.86
C MET A 455 22.52 20.11 8.12
N LEU A 456 22.67 19.32 9.19
CA LEU A 456 22.05 19.60 10.49
C LEU A 456 22.52 20.94 11.06
N GLU A 457 23.79 21.31 10.90
CA GLU A 457 24.34 22.57 11.39
C GLU A 457 23.69 23.80 10.75
N LYS A 458 23.18 23.68 9.51
CA LYS A 458 22.41 24.76 8.85
C LYS A 458 21.01 24.92 9.45
N GLU A 459 20.43 23.85 9.96
CA GLU A 459 19.08 23.86 10.54
C GLU A 459 19.10 24.09 12.06
N SER A 460 20.06 23.47 12.75
CA SER A 460 20.21 23.40 14.21
C SER A 460 21.70 23.38 14.61
N PRO A 461 22.38 24.55 14.63
CA PRO A 461 23.83 24.62 14.90
C PRO A 461 24.25 24.16 16.30
N SER A 462 23.38 24.26 17.31
CA SER A 462 23.66 23.75 18.66
C SER A 462 23.65 22.23 18.67
N GLU A 463 22.62 21.62 18.07
CA GLU A 463 22.48 20.17 18.02
C GLU A 463 23.62 19.49 17.25
N ALA A 464 24.03 20.07 16.12
CA ALA A 464 25.19 19.58 15.38
C ALA A 464 26.48 19.62 16.22
N ARG A 465 26.69 20.67 17.03
CA ARG A 465 27.83 20.77 17.94
C ARG A 465 27.75 19.76 19.08
N ASP A 466 26.55 19.58 19.65
CA ASP A 466 26.31 18.61 20.73
C ASP A 466 26.58 17.18 20.24
N ILE A 467 26.10 16.82 19.04
CA ILE A 467 26.36 15.51 18.44
C ILE A 467 27.85 15.31 18.16
N ARG A 468 28.57 16.32 17.64
CA ARG A 468 30.03 16.26 17.48
C ARG A 468 30.74 16.01 18.82
N GLY A 469 30.27 16.64 19.89
CA GLY A 469 30.75 16.40 21.25
C GLY A 469 30.48 14.97 21.72
N GLN A 470 29.26 14.47 21.52
CA GLN A 470 28.84 13.12 21.87
C GLN A 470 29.64 12.05 21.11
N ILE A 471 29.95 12.26 19.82
CA ILE A 471 30.79 11.35 19.05
C ILE A 471 32.16 11.17 19.73
N LYS A 472 32.83 12.28 20.08
CA LYS A 472 34.12 12.22 20.79
C LYS A 472 34.02 11.51 22.13
N MET A 473 32.94 11.78 22.87
CA MET A 473 32.66 11.12 24.15
C MET A 473 32.45 9.60 23.95
N PHE A 474 31.67 9.19 22.96
CA PHE A 474 31.42 7.76 22.68
C PHE A 474 32.68 7.03 22.18
N VAL A 475 33.56 7.70 21.44
CA VAL A 475 34.89 7.16 21.10
C VAL A 475 35.74 6.98 22.37
N ALA A 476 35.79 7.99 23.24
CA ALA A 476 36.54 7.91 24.50
C ALA A 476 36.01 6.80 25.44
N MET A 477 34.69 6.61 25.48
CA MET A 477 34.02 5.53 26.22
C MET A 477 34.07 4.17 25.50
N LYS A 478 34.69 4.08 24.32
CA LYS A 478 34.75 2.86 23.49
C LYS A 478 33.37 2.30 23.08
N LEU A 479 32.33 3.13 23.13
CA LEU A 479 30.98 2.83 22.60
C LEU A 479 30.93 3.01 21.08
N LEU A 480 31.84 3.81 20.53
CA LEU A 480 32.11 3.97 19.11
C LEU A 480 33.58 3.62 18.84
N VAL A 481 33.85 2.84 17.81
CA VAL A 481 35.20 2.53 17.32
C VAL A 481 35.48 3.42 16.12
N GLU A 482 36.47 4.29 16.26
CA GLU A 482 36.98 5.09 15.16
C GLU A 482 38.02 4.29 14.37
N THR A 483 37.83 4.16 13.06
CA THR A 483 38.84 3.65 12.10
C THR A 483 39.35 4.79 11.24
N ASP A 484 40.27 4.55 10.30
CA ASP A 484 40.80 5.61 9.43
C ASP A 484 39.68 6.38 8.71
N ASN A 485 38.72 5.65 8.13
CA ASN A 485 37.70 6.22 7.23
C ASN A 485 36.26 6.14 7.76
N SER A 486 35.98 5.41 8.85
CA SER A 486 34.61 5.21 9.33
C SER A 486 34.51 5.14 10.85
N TYR A 487 33.30 5.37 11.36
CA TYR A 487 32.91 5.05 12.72
C TYR A 487 32.06 3.79 12.75
N LYS A 488 32.32 2.91 13.73
CA LYS A 488 31.61 1.64 13.88
C LYS A 488 31.12 1.44 15.31
N SER A 489 30.00 0.76 15.47
CA SER A 489 29.56 0.26 16.78
C SER A 489 28.88 -1.09 16.60
N ALA A 490 29.14 -2.02 17.51
CA ALA A 490 28.48 -3.31 17.59
C ALA A 490 28.00 -3.54 19.03
N ALA A 491 26.72 -3.83 19.18
CA ALA A 491 26.09 -4.13 20.46
C ALA A 491 25.45 -5.52 20.43
N GLU A 492 25.58 -6.28 21.51
CA GLU A 492 24.90 -7.55 21.72
C GLU A 492 24.23 -7.53 23.11
N PHE A 493 22.94 -7.83 23.15
CA PHE A 493 22.21 -8.06 24.38
C PHE A 493 21.93 -9.55 24.50
N LYS A 494 22.51 -10.22 25.50
CA LYS A 494 22.34 -11.66 25.69
C LYS A 494 22.42 -12.02 27.16
N LYS A 495 21.54 -12.91 27.63
CA LYS A 495 21.49 -13.36 29.04
C LYS A 495 21.40 -12.19 30.04
N GLY A 496 20.63 -11.16 29.70
CA GLY A 496 20.46 -9.98 30.57
C GLY A 496 21.71 -9.09 30.66
N GLN A 497 22.67 -9.22 29.77
CA GLN A 497 23.86 -8.36 29.72
C GLN A 497 23.96 -7.66 28.37
N LEU A 498 24.30 -6.36 28.40
CA LEU A 498 24.63 -5.58 27.22
C LEU A 498 26.15 -5.57 27.03
N ILE A 499 26.60 -5.93 25.83
CA ILE A 499 28.00 -5.92 25.42
C ILE A 499 28.13 -4.96 24.25
N VAL A 500 28.91 -3.89 24.38
CA VAL A 500 29.16 -2.92 23.31
C VAL A 500 30.64 -2.95 22.97
N ASN A 501 30.97 -3.23 21.71
CA ASN A 501 32.33 -3.35 21.20
C ASN A 501 33.22 -4.28 22.07
N GLY A 502 32.65 -5.36 22.58
CA GLY A 502 33.32 -6.33 23.46
C GLY A 502 33.37 -5.95 24.94
N GLN A 503 32.82 -4.80 25.34
CA GLN A 503 32.77 -4.34 26.73
C GLN A 503 31.40 -4.60 27.35
N VAL A 504 31.37 -5.20 28.54
CA VAL A 504 30.13 -5.36 29.31
C VAL A 504 29.72 -4.01 29.88
N ILE A 505 28.50 -3.57 29.54
CA ILE A 505 27.89 -2.34 30.05
C ILE A 505 26.87 -2.73 31.13
N PRO A 506 27.04 -2.29 32.38
CA PRO A 506 26.06 -2.53 33.44
C PRO A 506 24.70 -1.88 33.08
N LEU A 507 23.63 -2.67 33.12
CA LEU A 507 22.27 -2.18 32.84
C LEU A 507 21.71 -1.31 33.98
N GLU A 508 22.24 -1.46 35.19
CA GLU A 508 21.90 -0.66 36.38
C GLU A 508 22.14 0.84 36.18
N ALA A 509 22.92 1.23 35.17
CA ALA A 509 23.13 2.64 34.81
C ALA A 509 21.99 3.23 33.96
N PHE A 510 21.04 2.43 33.49
CA PHE A 510 19.97 2.82 32.54
C PHE A 510 18.55 2.66 33.09
N PHE A 511 18.40 2.06 34.28
CA PHE A 511 17.14 1.92 35.03
C PHE A 511 17.31 2.59 36.39
#